data_AF-A0A537G3J6-F1
#
_entry.id   AF-A0A537G3J6-F1
#
_cell.length_a   1.000
_cell.length_b   1.000
_cell.length_c   1.000
_cell.angle_alpha   90.00
_cell.angle_beta   90.00
_cell.angle_gamma   90.00
#
_symmetry.space_group_name_H-M   'P 1'
#
loop_
_entity.id
_entity.type
_entity.pdbx_description
1 polymer ?
#
loop_
_entity_poly.entity_id
_entity_poly.type
_entity_poly.pdbx_seq_one_letter_code
_entity_poly.pdbx_strand_id
1 'polypeptide(L)'
;MIRWAEKRNRRNHRSRKAISTIMANLTMLVIVVSLSSLLFVWSISSFGAYTGGAGYWFSSRSLANQERLSVESAFFTATGSTNNIVTLYVRNVGAVQFNIASVYINSTLYNIAQSQVGVSQVQKVQITLSGQTWGSGNVQTVIVATLRGTTIRTVWTS
;
A
#
# COMPACT_ATOMS: atom_id res chain seq x y z
N MET A 1 49.52 -66.57 2.45
CA MET A 1 49.90 -65.50 1.48
C MET A 1 49.21 -64.13 1.72
N ILE A 2 48.65 -63.81 2.91
CA ILE A 2 47.75 -62.63 3.06
C ILE A 2 48.42 -61.38 3.68
N ARG A 3 49.55 -61.55 4.40
CA ARG A 3 50.18 -60.46 5.18
C ARG A 3 50.76 -59.29 4.35
N TRP A 4 51.08 -59.49 3.08
CA TRP A 4 51.69 -58.45 2.24
C TRP A 4 50.66 -57.44 1.70
N ALA A 5 49.46 -57.92 1.35
CA ALA A 5 48.35 -57.08 0.91
C ALA A 5 47.85 -56.15 2.02
N GLU A 6 47.77 -56.67 3.25
CA GLU A 6 47.35 -55.90 4.42
C GLU A 6 48.34 -54.77 4.76
N LYS A 7 49.65 -55.04 4.63
CA LYS A 7 50.70 -54.05 4.91
C LYS A 7 50.70 -52.90 3.89
N ARG A 8 50.38 -53.19 2.62
CA ARG A 8 50.18 -52.17 1.58
C ARG A 8 48.93 -51.32 1.87
N ASN A 9 47.83 -51.94 2.25
CA ASN A 9 46.58 -51.22 2.55
C ASN A 9 46.71 -50.26 3.75
N ARG A 10 47.42 -50.68 4.81
CA ARG A 10 47.69 -49.81 5.99
C ARG A 10 48.60 -48.61 5.67
N ARG A 11 49.56 -48.76 4.76
CA ARG A 11 50.38 -47.62 4.28
C ARG A 11 49.56 -46.64 3.43
N ASN A 12 48.67 -47.15 2.58
CA ASN A 12 47.78 -46.32 1.75
C ASN A 12 46.76 -45.54 2.60
N HIS A 13 46.27 -46.13 3.70
CA HIS A 13 45.43 -45.41 4.67
C HIS A 13 46.19 -44.33 5.44
N ARG A 14 47.49 -44.51 5.74
CA ARG A 14 48.31 -43.49 6.42
C ARG A 14 48.60 -42.28 5.52
N SER A 15 48.89 -42.46 4.23
CA SER A 15 49.08 -41.31 3.31
C SER A 15 47.77 -40.55 3.08
N ARG A 16 46.63 -41.27 3.01
CA ARG A 16 45.29 -40.66 2.95
C ARG A 16 44.91 -39.84 4.19
N LYS A 17 45.46 -40.13 5.38
CA LYS A 17 45.23 -39.33 6.60
C LYS A 17 45.90 -37.95 6.55
N ALA A 18 47.09 -37.85 5.95
CA ALA A 18 47.74 -36.56 5.74
C ALA A 18 46.98 -35.74 4.69
N ILE A 19 46.56 -36.39 3.60
CA ILE A 19 45.72 -35.77 2.57
C ILE A 19 44.34 -35.37 3.12
N SER A 20 43.74 -36.15 4.03
CA SER A 20 42.42 -35.82 4.59
C SER A 20 42.45 -34.57 5.45
N THR A 21 43.59 -34.24 6.08
CA THR A 21 43.72 -33.02 6.89
C THR A 21 43.77 -31.79 5.98
N ILE A 22 44.51 -31.87 4.86
CA ILE A 22 44.56 -30.81 3.85
C ILE A 22 43.18 -30.63 3.20
N MET A 23 42.54 -31.74 2.82
CA MET A 23 41.20 -31.70 2.23
C MET A 23 40.15 -31.16 3.21
N ALA A 24 40.23 -31.52 4.50
CA ALA A 24 39.33 -30.98 5.53
C ALA A 24 39.48 -29.47 5.70
N ASN A 25 40.71 -28.94 5.65
CA ASN A 25 40.95 -27.51 5.70
C ASN A 25 40.40 -26.81 4.44
N LEU A 26 40.54 -27.43 3.27
CA LEU A 26 39.98 -26.90 2.02
C LEU A 26 38.45 -26.94 2.01
N THR A 27 37.81 -28.02 2.47
CA THR A 27 36.35 -28.08 2.53
C THR A 27 35.78 -27.08 3.52
N MET A 28 36.43 -26.88 4.67
CA MET A 28 36.05 -25.84 5.63
C MET A 28 36.09 -24.45 4.97
N LEU A 29 37.15 -24.15 4.22
CA LEU A 29 37.30 -22.86 3.54
C LEU A 29 36.18 -22.66 2.50
N VAL A 30 35.89 -23.67 1.68
CA VAL A 30 34.82 -23.61 0.67
C VAL A 30 33.45 -23.43 1.32
N ILE A 31 33.17 -24.12 2.43
CA ILE A 31 31.90 -23.98 3.17
C ILE A 31 31.77 -22.57 3.76
N VAL A 32 32.83 -22.01 4.33
CA VAL A 32 32.80 -20.66 4.90
C VAL A 32 32.55 -19.62 3.81
N VAL A 33 33.20 -19.76 2.65
CA VAL A 33 33.02 -18.83 1.52
C VAL A 33 31.60 -18.93 0.95
N SER A 34 31.05 -20.15 0.81
CA SER A 34 29.69 -20.33 0.28
C SER A 34 28.61 -19.83 1.24
N LEU A 35 28.77 -20.04 2.55
CA LEU A 35 27.87 -19.48 3.56
C LEU A 35 27.93 -17.94 3.59
N SER A 36 29.14 -17.38 3.45
CA SER A 36 29.33 -15.92 3.42
C SER A 36 28.66 -15.28 2.19
N SER A 37 28.76 -15.91 1.02
CA SER A 37 28.12 -15.40 -0.20
C SER A 37 26.59 -15.50 -0.12
N LEU A 38 26.05 -16.58 0.44
CA LEU A 38 24.61 -16.72 0.68
C LEU A 38 24.07 -15.64 1.63
N LEU A 39 24.76 -15.38 2.74
CA LEU A 39 24.38 -14.33 3.69
C LEU A 39 24.48 -12.93 3.07
N PHE A 40 25.49 -12.70 2.23
CA PHE A 40 25.63 -11.43 1.52
C PHE A 40 24.49 -11.19 0.52
N VAL A 41 24.12 -12.20 -0.26
CA VAL A 41 22.99 -12.12 -1.19
C VAL A 41 21.69 -11.91 -0.42
N TRP A 42 21.45 -12.66 0.66
CA TRP A 42 20.26 -12.47 1.50
C TRP A 42 20.18 -11.08 2.12
N SER A 43 21.31 -10.54 2.57
CA SER A 43 21.42 -9.19 3.13
C SER A 43 21.06 -8.13 2.09
N ILE A 44 21.65 -8.17 0.90
CA ILE A 44 21.36 -7.22 -0.18
C ILE A 44 19.90 -7.33 -0.64
N SER A 45 19.38 -8.55 -0.82
CA SER A 45 17.98 -8.75 -1.19
C SER A 45 17.03 -8.20 -0.14
N SER A 46 17.34 -8.37 1.15
CA SER A 46 16.56 -7.81 2.25
C SER A 46 16.60 -6.28 2.22
N PHE A 47 17.80 -5.67 2.14
CA PHE A 47 17.94 -4.22 2.07
C PHE A 47 17.25 -3.62 0.84
N GLY A 48 17.33 -4.27 -0.33
CA GLY A 48 16.62 -3.84 -1.53
C GLY A 48 15.10 -3.86 -1.36
N ALA A 49 14.56 -4.92 -0.75
CA ALA A 49 13.13 -5.03 -0.46
C ALA A 49 12.67 -3.98 0.56
N TYR A 50 13.44 -3.75 1.63
CA TYR A 50 13.08 -2.79 2.67
C TYR A 50 13.26 -1.34 2.22
N THR A 51 14.31 -1.00 1.47
CA THR A 51 14.52 0.38 0.99
C THR A 51 13.54 0.75 -0.12
N GLY A 52 13.29 -0.16 -1.07
CA GLY A 52 12.28 0.03 -2.12
C GLY A 52 10.87 0.12 -1.53
N GLY A 53 10.50 -0.81 -0.66
CA GLY A 53 9.19 -0.83 0.00
C GLY A 53 8.96 0.37 0.92
N ALA A 54 9.98 0.77 1.69
CA ALA A 54 9.90 1.95 2.54
C ALA A 54 9.70 3.23 1.73
N GLY A 55 10.42 3.42 0.62
CA GLY A 55 10.27 4.59 -0.24
C GLY A 55 8.84 4.79 -0.74
N TYR A 56 8.20 3.72 -1.24
CA TYR A 56 6.80 3.75 -1.67
C TYR A 56 5.82 3.94 -0.51
N TRP A 57 6.08 3.31 0.64
CA TRP A 57 5.23 3.42 1.81
C TRP A 57 5.25 4.83 2.41
N PHE A 58 6.43 5.44 2.54
CA PHE A 58 6.58 6.82 3.01
C PHE A 58 6.02 7.80 1.98
N SER A 59 6.30 7.62 0.68
CA SER A 59 5.78 8.50 -0.37
C SER A 59 4.25 8.48 -0.42
N SER A 60 3.63 7.29 -0.49
CA SER A 60 2.17 7.16 -0.54
C SER A 60 1.48 7.73 0.71
N ARG A 61 2.02 7.49 1.91
CA ARG A 61 1.47 8.07 3.15
C ARG A 61 1.76 9.56 3.30
N SER A 62 2.89 10.04 2.78
CA SER A 62 3.20 11.46 2.76
C SER A 62 2.22 12.22 1.87
N LEU A 63 1.85 11.65 0.71
CA LEU A 63 0.84 12.21 -0.18
C LEU A 63 -0.56 12.17 0.42
N ALA A 64 -0.95 11.05 1.06
CA ALA A 64 -2.24 10.96 1.76
C ALA A 64 -2.37 11.99 2.90
N ASN A 65 -1.30 12.23 3.68
CA ASN A 65 -1.29 13.25 4.73
C ASN A 65 -1.34 14.69 4.20
N GLN A 66 -0.91 14.92 2.95
CA GLN A 66 -0.97 16.22 2.29
C GLN A 66 -2.33 16.47 1.60
N GLU A 67 -3.16 15.43 1.44
CA GLU A 67 -4.54 15.60 1.00
C GLU A 67 -5.39 16.21 2.11
N ARG A 68 -5.96 17.38 1.83
CA ARG A 68 -6.97 17.97 2.69
C ARG A 68 -8.13 18.41 1.83
N LEU A 69 -9.29 17.81 2.07
CA LEU A 69 -10.54 18.20 1.45
C LEU A 69 -11.43 18.94 2.44
N SER A 70 -12.25 19.84 1.91
CA SER A 70 -13.32 20.51 2.65
C SER A 70 -14.58 20.50 1.79
N VAL A 71 -15.74 20.36 2.41
CA VAL A 71 -17.03 20.56 1.73
C VAL A 71 -17.48 21.97 2.06
N GLU A 72 -17.54 22.85 1.06
CA GLU A 72 -17.88 24.26 1.28
C GLU A 72 -19.39 24.49 1.31
N SER A 73 -20.15 23.74 0.51
CA SER A 73 -21.60 23.81 0.50
C SER A 73 -22.23 22.53 -0.04
N ALA A 74 -23.44 22.25 0.43
CA ALA A 74 -24.33 21.22 -0.08
C ALA A 74 -25.70 21.83 -0.38
N PHE A 75 -26.18 21.64 -1.60
CA PHE A 75 -27.49 22.07 -2.05
C PHE A 75 -28.37 20.86 -2.30
N PHE A 76 -29.60 20.93 -1.80
CA PHE A 76 -30.60 19.89 -1.95
C PHE A 76 -31.66 20.42 -2.92
N THR A 77 -31.75 19.79 -4.09
CA THR A 77 -32.65 20.23 -5.16
C THR A 77 -33.58 19.12 -5.61
N ALA A 78 -34.75 19.51 -6.11
CA ALA A 78 -35.76 18.60 -6.60
C ALA A 78 -35.67 18.45 -8.12
N THR A 79 -35.89 17.24 -8.62
CA THR A 79 -36.16 17.01 -10.04
C THR A 79 -37.67 16.85 -10.20
N GLY A 80 -38.35 17.89 -10.67
CA GLY A 80 -39.81 17.90 -10.73
C GLY A 80 -40.42 17.85 -9.33
N SER A 81 -41.26 16.85 -9.05
CA SER A 81 -41.91 16.65 -7.75
C SER A 81 -41.09 15.84 -6.75
N THR A 82 -39.90 15.34 -7.13
CA THR A 82 -39.11 14.42 -6.30
C THR A 82 -37.84 15.09 -5.79
N ASN A 83 -37.69 15.13 -4.47
CA ASN A 83 -36.52 15.64 -3.75
C ASN A 83 -35.35 14.63 -3.79
N ASN A 84 -34.67 14.53 -4.93
CA ASN A 84 -33.67 13.48 -5.16
C ASN A 84 -32.28 13.97 -5.61
N ILE A 85 -32.06 15.26 -5.85
CA ILE A 85 -30.73 15.75 -6.25
C ILE A 85 -30.02 16.36 -5.04
N VAL A 86 -28.74 16.00 -4.89
CA VAL A 86 -27.80 16.63 -3.96
C VAL A 86 -26.59 17.13 -4.75
N THR A 87 -26.31 18.42 -4.65
CA THR A 87 -25.15 19.06 -5.28
C THR A 87 -24.16 19.47 -4.21
N LEU A 88 -22.95 18.93 -4.26
CA LEU A 88 -21.88 19.21 -3.32
C LEU A 88 -20.78 20.02 -4.00
N TYR A 89 -20.23 20.98 -3.27
CA TYR A 89 -19.03 21.72 -3.66
C TYR A 89 -17.87 21.30 -2.75
N VAL A 90 -16.96 20.53 -3.34
CA VAL A 90 -15.79 19.98 -2.64
C VAL A 90 -14.57 20.77 -3.03
N ARG A 91 -13.88 21.36 -2.05
CA ARG A 91 -12.65 22.11 -2.24
C ARG A 91 -11.43 21.33 -1.80
N ASN A 92 -10.35 21.48 -2.55
CA ASN A 92 -9.03 21.08 -2.11
C ASN A 92 -8.34 22.20 -1.33
N VAL A 93 -8.14 21.98 -0.03
CA VAL A 93 -7.41 22.87 0.89
C VAL A 93 -6.04 22.29 1.26
N GLY A 94 -5.62 21.22 0.60
CA GLY A 94 -4.33 20.55 0.79
C GLY A 94 -3.25 21.06 -0.15
N ALA A 95 -2.08 20.40 -0.08
CA ALA A 95 -0.93 20.75 -0.91
C ALA A 95 -0.82 19.90 -2.19
N VAL A 96 -1.65 18.84 -2.31
CA VAL A 96 -1.63 17.90 -3.43
C VAL A 96 -3.03 17.74 -4.02
N GLN A 97 -3.11 17.49 -5.32
CA GLN A 97 -4.36 17.11 -5.98
C GLN A 97 -4.86 15.75 -5.50
N PHE A 98 -6.18 15.59 -5.46
CA PHE A 98 -6.84 14.33 -5.10
C PHE A 98 -8.00 14.02 -6.05
N ASN A 99 -8.40 12.75 -6.08
CA ASN A 99 -9.57 12.30 -6.84
C ASN A 99 -10.64 11.84 -5.86
N ILE A 100 -11.89 12.28 -6.09
CA ILE A 100 -13.04 11.83 -5.31
C ILE A 100 -13.45 10.46 -5.84
N ALA A 101 -13.53 9.46 -4.94
CA ALA A 101 -13.85 8.08 -5.29
C ALA A 101 -15.34 7.77 -5.06
N SER A 102 -15.89 8.20 -3.92
CA SER A 102 -17.29 7.94 -3.57
C SER A 102 -17.80 9.00 -2.60
N VAL A 103 -19.14 9.13 -2.56
CA VAL A 103 -19.83 9.98 -1.60
C VAL A 103 -20.89 9.14 -0.91
N TYR A 104 -21.02 9.32 0.40
CA TYR A 104 -22.07 8.71 1.20
C TYR A 104 -23.01 9.79 1.69
N ILE A 105 -24.31 9.52 1.60
CA ILE A 105 -25.37 10.38 2.13
C ILE A 105 -26.19 9.52 3.09
N ASN A 106 -26.26 9.91 4.37
CA ASN A 106 -26.89 9.13 5.44
C ASN A 106 -26.47 7.65 5.49
N SER A 107 -25.17 7.40 5.29
CA SER A 107 -24.58 6.05 5.24
C SER A 107 -24.92 5.24 3.99
N THR A 108 -25.68 5.77 3.04
CA THR A 108 -25.90 5.15 1.72
C THR A 108 -24.77 5.57 0.77
N LEU A 109 -24.13 4.58 0.14
CA LEU A 109 -23.04 4.81 -0.83
C LEU A 109 -23.60 5.23 -2.19
N TYR A 110 -23.05 6.31 -2.76
CA TYR A 110 -23.28 6.75 -4.12
C TYR A 110 -21.97 6.76 -4.92
N ASN A 111 -21.94 5.94 -5.97
CA ASN A 111 -20.85 5.95 -6.92
C ASN A 111 -20.98 7.18 -7.82
N ILE A 112 -19.89 7.93 -7.94
CA ILE A 112 -19.81 9.11 -8.80
C ILE A 112 -18.75 8.87 -9.88
N ALA A 113 -18.84 9.63 -10.97
CA ALA A 113 -17.72 9.71 -11.90
C ALA A 113 -16.51 10.31 -11.18
N GLN A 114 -15.38 9.59 -11.20
CA GLN A 114 -14.16 10.04 -10.56
C GLN A 114 -13.77 11.41 -11.10
N SER A 115 -13.70 12.38 -10.20
CA SER A 115 -13.37 13.77 -10.54
C SER A 115 -12.10 14.17 -9.80
N GLN A 116 -11.13 14.70 -10.53
CA GLN A 116 -9.90 15.23 -9.96
C GLN A 116 -10.16 16.67 -9.46
N VAL A 117 -9.67 16.97 -8.26
CA VAL A 117 -9.75 18.30 -7.66
C VAL A 117 -8.34 18.85 -7.51
N GLY A 118 -8.02 19.85 -8.34
CA GLY A 118 -6.74 20.57 -8.28
C GLY A 118 -6.58 21.35 -6.96
N VAL A 119 -5.34 21.70 -6.62
CA VAL A 119 -5.03 22.45 -5.38
C VAL A 119 -5.72 23.82 -5.40
N SER A 120 -6.38 24.17 -4.29
CA SER A 120 -7.18 25.39 -4.16
C SER A 120 -8.35 25.52 -5.15
N GLN A 121 -8.72 24.44 -5.85
CA GLN A 121 -9.89 24.42 -6.72
C GLN A 121 -11.10 23.79 -6.03
N VAL A 122 -12.28 24.16 -6.52
CA VAL A 122 -13.57 23.63 -6.08
C VAL A 122 -14.15 22.80 -7.22
N GLN A 123 -14.61 21.59 -6.89
CA GLN A 123 -15.28 20.70 -7.82
C GLN A 123 -16.75 20.52 -7.43
N LYS A 124 -17.64 20.67 -8.41
CA LYS A 124 -19.04 20.34 -8.28
C LYS A 124 -19.24 18.83 -8.44
N VAL A 125 -19.89 18.21 -7.47
CA VAL A 125 -20.29 16.81 -7.49
C VAL A 125 -21.80 16.74 -7.37
N GLN A 126 -22.47 16.22 -8.39
CA GLN A 126 -23.92 16.05 -8.38
C GLN A 126 -24.27 14.58 -8.18
N ILE A 127 -25.17 14.32 -7.25
CA ILE A 127 -25.59 12.98 -6.84
C ILE A 127 -27.11 12.91 -6.98
N THR A 128 -27.57 11.86 -7.64
CA THR A 128 -29.01 11.53 -7.69
C THR A 128 -29.27 10.42 -6.70
N LEU A 129 -30.08 10.72 -5.68
CA LEU A 129 -30.52 9.76 -4.67
C LEU A 129 -31.43 8.72 -5.34
N SER A 130 -31.06 7.45 -5.20
CA SER A 130 -31.87 6.30 -5.59
C SER A 130 -32.48 5.66 -4.35
N GLY A 131 -33.80 5.45 -4.35
CA GLY A 131 -34.52 4.78 -3.26
C GLY A 131 -34.74 5.61 -1.98
N GLN A 132 -34.26 6.86 -1.93
CA GLN A 132 -34.45 7.78 -0.81
C GLN A 132 -34.69 9.19 -1.31
N THR A 133 -35.52 9.96 -0.60
CA THR A 133 -35.72 11.39 -0.83
C THR A 133 -35.31 12.16 0.41
N TRP A 134 -34.87 13.40 0.23
CA TRP A 134 -34.61 14.29 1.35
C TRP A 134 -35.89 15.05 1.73
N GLY A 135 -36.12 15.24 3.04
CA GLY A 135 -37.21 16.05 3.57
C GLY A 135 -36.69 17.43 3.92
N SER A 136 -37.40 18.50 3.54
CA SER A 136 -36.98 19.86 3.89
C SER A 136 -36.86 20.02 5.41
N GLY A 137 -35.78 20.66 5.87
CA GLY A 137 -35.42 20.83 7.28
C GLY A 137 -34.73 19.63 7.92
N ASN A 138 -34.61 18.49 7.22
CA ASN A 138 -33.93 17.33 7.77
C ASN A 138 -32.41 17.47 7.70
N VAL A 139 -31.75 16.95 8.72
CA VAL A 139 -30.29 16.89 8.82
C VAL A 139 -29.77 15.72 7.97
N GLN A 140 -28.89 16.03 7.03
CA GLN A 140 -28.26 15.09 6.10
C GLN A 140 -26.77 14.96 6.44
N THR A 141 -26.30 13.74 6.68
CA THR A 141 -24.87 13.48 6.88
C THR A 141 -24.23 13.17 5.53
N VAL A 142 -23.23 13.95 5.13
CA VAL A 142 -22.48 13.78 3.89
C VAL A 142 -21.05 13.37 4.21
N ILE A 143 -20.61 12.24 3.66
CA ILE A 143 -19.22 11.78 3.77
C ILE A 143 -18.62 11.72 2.37
N VAL A 144 -17.52 12.43 2.15
CA VAL A 144 -16.79 12.40 0.87
C VAL A 144 -15.51 11.61 1.07
N ALA A 145 -15.25 10.62 0.21
CA ALA A 145 -14.07 9.77 0.27
C ALA A 145 -13.18 9.95 -0.98
N THR A 146 -11.87 10.12 -0.76
CA THR A 146 -10.87 10.18 -1.83
C THR A 146 -10.34 8.80 -2.18
N LEU A 147 -9.72 8.67 -3.36
CA LEU A 147 -9.09 7.43 -3.81
C LEU A 147 -7.96 6.95 -2.88
N ARG A 148 -7.28 7.88 -2.19
CA ARG A 148 -6.20 7.57 -1.25
C ARG A 148 -6.69 7.22 0.16
N GLY A 149 -8.01 7.21 0.38
CA GLY A 149 -8.64 6.81 1.65
C GLY A 149 -8.90 7.95 2.63
N THR A 150 -8.66 9.20 2.24
CA THR A 150 -9.01 10.36 3.07
C THR A 150 -10.53 10.56 3.04
N THR A 151 -11.15 10.71 4.20
CA THR A 151 -12.59 10.95 4.31
C THR A 151 -12.87 12.21 5.12
N ILE A 152 -13.91 12.95 4.72
CA ILE A 152 -14.44 14.06 5.52
C ILE A 152 -15.92 13.80 5.76
N ARG A 153 -16.36 13.99 7.00
CA ARG A 153 -17.76 13.94 7.39
C ARG A 153 -18.25 15.36 7.66
N THR A 154 -19.33 15.73 7.00
CA THR A 154 -20.00 17.01 7.19
C THR A 154 -21.50 16.78 7.33
N VAL A 155 -22.18 17.75 7.92
CA VAL A 155 -23.61 17.68 8.19
C VAL A 155 -24.25 18.93 7.64
N TRP A 156 -25.32 18.76 6.86
CA TRP A 156 -26.02 19.84 6.17
C TRP A 156 -27.52 19.69 6.34
N THR A 157 -28.26 20.78 6.33
CA THR A 157 -29.73 20.77 6.36
C THR A 157 -30.26 20.91 4.94
N SER A 158 -31.24 20.10 4.58
CA SER A 158 -31.91 20.15 3.26
C SER A 158 -33.07 21.13 3.17
#